data_AF-A0A0P7CD82-F1
#
_entry.id   AF-A0A0P7CD82-F1
#
_cell.length_a   1.000
_cell.length_b   1.000
_cell.length_c   1.000
_cell.angle_alpha   90.00
_cell.angle_beta   90.00
_cell.angle_gamma   90.00
#
_symmetry.space_group_name_H-M   'P 1'
#
loop_
_entity.id
_entity.type
_entity.pdbx_description
1 polymer ?
#
loop_
_entity_poly.entity_id
_entity_poly.type
_entity_poly.pdbx_seq_one_letter_code
_entity_poly.pdbx_strand_id
1 'polypeptide(L)'
;MNLGIIGQAMGLFAVTNIDDILVLALFFAQGAGHPGAGRSIAAGQYLGFVTILVVAVAAAFGATFLPEDAIPYLGLLPLVLGIKAAVQAWKHRNDSDREGQQAEGGGPKVLEVAAVTVANGGDNIGVYVPVFATAGIGGMSVFAVVFLVLLAVWIVAGRYFATRPVIARALSRWGHILMPVVLIGIGLSILVEGGAFGL
;
A
#
# COMPACT_ATOMS: atom_id res chain seq x y z
N MET A 1 -24.33 -0.58 -7.02
CA MET A 1 -22.98 -0.56 -6.43
C MET A 1 -22.74 -1.91 -5.79
N ASN A 2 -21.76 -2.69 -6.26
CA ASN A 2 -21.48 -4.02 -5.71
C ASN A 2 -20.75 -3.87 -4.37
N LEU A 3 -21.39 -4.25 -3.26
CA LEU A 3 -20.78 -4.26 -1.92
C LEU A 3 -19.44 -5.04 -1.89
N GLY A 4 -19.29 -6.04 -2.78
CA GLY A 4 -18.07 -6.81 -2.93
C GLY A 4 -16.84 -5.98 -3.33
N ILE A 5 -16.97 -5.01 -4.24
CA ILE A 5 -15.83 -4.19 -4.70
C ILE A 5 -15.34 -3.27 -3.58
N ILE A 6 -16.26 -2.73 -2.76
CA ILE A 6 -15.88 -1.90 -1.62
C ILE A 6 -15.13 -2.74 -0.59
N GLY A 7 -15.61 -3.94 -0.29
CA GLY A 7 -14.92 -4.87 0.61
C GLY A 7 -13.51 -5.26 0.10
N GLN A 8 -13.39 -5.53 -1.20
CA GLN A 8 -12.10 -5.77 -1.85
C GLN A 8 -11.18 -4.56 -1.76
N ALA A 9 -11.68 -3.35 -2.02
CA ALA A 9 -10.90 -2.12 -1.89
C ALA A 9 -10.44 -1.88 -0.45
N MET A 10 -11.32 -2.10 0.53
CA MET A 10 -10.96 -2.00 1.94
C MET A 10 -9.88 -3.00 2.34
N GLY A 11 -10.04 -4.27 1.95
CA GLY A 11 -9.07 -5.32 2.23
C GLY A 11 -7.72 -5.05 1.56
N LEU A 12 -7.76 -4.68 0.28
CA LEU A 12 -6.58 -4.37 -0.50
C LEU A 12 -5.79 -3.21 0.13
N PHE A 13 -6.46 -2.09 0.40
CA PHE A 13 -5.84 -0.93 1.05
C PHE A 13 -5.24 -1.28 2.41
N ALA A 14 -5.99 -1.99 3.26
CA ALA A 14 -5.53 -2.31 4.60
C ALA A 14 -4.27 -3.18 4.58
N VAL A 15 -4.20 -4.14 3.65
CA VAL A 15 -3.06 -5.06 3.52
C VAL A 15 -1.84 -4.35 2.96
N THR A 16 -1.99 -3.54 1.92
CA THR A 16 -0.88 -2.85 1.26
C THR A 16 -0.31 -1.71 2.11
N ASN A 17 -1.11 -1.10 3.01
CA ASN A 17 -0.66 0.03 3.82
C ASN A 17 -0.37 -0.36 5.28
N ILE A 18 -0.43 -1.64 5.67
CA ILE A 18 -0.20 -2.04 7.07
C ILE A 18 1.21 -1.68 7.56
N ASP A 19 2.20 -1.77 6.69
CA ASP A 19 3.59 -1.45 7.02
C ASP A 19 3.83 0.08 7.10
N ASP A 20 3.06 0.88 6.35
CA ASP A 20 3.07 2.34 6.42
C ASP A 20 2.67 2.87 7.82
N ILE A 21 1.89 2.11 8.60
CA ILE A 21 1.48 2.51 9.96
C ILE A 21 2.68 2.87 10.83
N LEU A 22 3.78 2.11 10.72
CA LEU A 22 4.97 2.35 11.51
C LEU A 22 5.65 3.66 11.16
N VAL A 23 5.87 3.88 9.87
CA VAL A 23 6.51 5.09 9.34
C VAL A 23 5.68 6.31 9.70
N LEU A 24 4.37 6.22 9.52
CA LEU A 24 3.42 7.27 9.86
C LEU A 24 3.39 7.57 11.37
N ALA A 25 3.40 6.53 12.20
CA ALA A 25 3.48 6.68 13.66
C ALA A 25 4.79 7.36 14.09
N LEU A 26 5.90 7.04 13.44
CA LEU A 26 7.19 7.68 13.69
C LEU A 26 7.16 9.17 13.33
N PHE A 27 6.61 9.54 12.17
CA PHE A 27 6.44 10.94 11.79
C PHE A 27 5.60 11.71 12.82
N PHE A 28 4.49 11.12 13.30
CA PHE A 28 3.68 11.74 14.35
C PHE A 28 4.42 11.85 15.68
N ALA A 29 5.28 10.90 16.02
CA ALA A 29 6.12 10.96 17.22
C ALA A 29 7.20 12.06 17.10
N GLN A 30 7.85 12.19 15.95
CA GLN A 30 8.82 13.26 15.67
C GLN A 30 8.17 14.66 15.61
N GLY A 31 6.93 14.72 15.13
CA GLY A 31 6.13 15.94 15.11
C GLY A 31 5.57 16.35 16.47
N ALA A 32 5.71 15.53 17.51
CA ALA A 32 5.21 15.83 18.85
C ALA A 32 5.90 17.08 19.41
N GLY A 33 5.12 18.14 19.65
CA GLY A 33 5.62 19.43 20.14
C GLY A 33 5.78 20.51 19.07
N HIS A 34 5.63 20.19 17.79
CA HIS A 34 5.67 21.17 16.70
C HIS A 34 4.25 21.59 16.28
N PRO A 35 3.86 22.87 16.43
CA PRO A 35 2.56 23.34 15.98
C PRO A 35 2.45 23.17 14.47
N GLY A 36 1.37 22.51 14.02
CA GLY A 36 1.12 22.25 12.59
C GLY A 36 1.73 20.97 12.03
N ALA A 37 2.58 20.24 12.77
CA ALA A 37 3.19 19.00 12.29
C ALA A 37 2.16 17.97 11.81
N GLY A 38 1.04 17.82 12.54
CA GLY A 38 -0.03 16.91 12.10
C GLY A 38 -0.65 17.27 10.75
N ARG A 39 -0.73 18.57 10.41
CA ARG A 39 -1.19 19.02 9.09
C ARG A 39 -0.13 18.74 8.02
N SER A 40 1.14 18.99 8.32
CA SER A 40 2.25 18.69 7.42
C SER A 40 2.32 17.20 7.08
N ILE A 41 2.15 16.34 8.09
CA ILE A 41 2.14 14.88 7.92
C ILE A 41 0.94 14.45 7.08
N ALA A 42 -0.26 14.93 7.40
CA ALA A 42 -1.46 14.60 6.61
C ALA A 42 -1.33 15.05 5.16
N ALA A 43 -0.87 16.28 4.92
CA ALA A 43 -0.65 16.80 3.57
C ALA A 43 0.41 16.00 2.81
N GLY A 44 1.50 15.62 3.47
CA GLY A 44 2.55 14.79 2.87
C GLY A 44 2.05 13.40 2.50
N GLN A 45 1.29 12.75 3.39
CA GLN A 45 0.66 11.45 3.13
C GLN A 45 -0.29 11.50 1.96
N TYR A 46 -1.19 12.48 1.90
CA TYR A 46 -2.09 12.66 0.76
C TYR A 46 -1.32 12.91 -0.53
N LEU A 47 -0.30 13.76 -0.49
CA LEU A 47 0.51 14.06 -1.67
C LEU A 47 1.19 12.79 -2.20
N GLY A 48 1.91 12.07 -1.34
CA GLY A 48 2.63 10.85 -1.73
C GLY A 48 1.67 9.73 -2.19
N PHE A 49 0.57 9.52 -1.46
CA PHE A 49 -0.39 8.49 -1.82
C PHE A 49 -1.13 8.82 -3.13
N VAL A 50 -1.49 10.08 -3.36
CA VAL A 50 -2.08 10.51 -4.65
C VAL A 50 -1.08 10.30 -5.78
N THR A 51 0.22 10.55 -5.58
CA THR A 51 1.25 10.24 -6.58
C THR A 51 1.27 8.73 -6.90
N ILE A 52 1.28 7.87 -5.90
CA ILE A 52 1.19 6.40 -6.09
C ILE A 52 -0.07 6.04 -6.86
N LEU A 53 -1.22 6.59 -6.47
CA LEU A 53 -2.51 6.30 -7.07
C LEU A 53 -2.55 6.74 -8.54
N VAL A 54 -2.03 7.91 -8.87
CA VAL A 54 -1.93 8.41 -10.25
C VAL A 54 -1.03 7.52 -11.09
N VAL A 55 0.12 7.10 -10.56
CA VAL A 55 1.03 6.18 -11.27
C VAL A 55 0.36 4.82 -11.50
N ALA A 56 -0.31 4.27 -10.49
CA ALA A 56 -1.03 3.00 -10.61
C ALA A 56 -2.19 3.09 -11.61
N VAL A 57 -2.97 4.17 -11.60
CA VAL A 57 -4.05 4.43 -12.56
C VAL A 57 -3.49 4.58 -13.98
N ALA A 58 -2.41 5.32 -14.16
CA ALA A 58 -1.78 5.51 -15.47
C ALA A 58 -1.22 4.18 -16.02
N ALA A 59 -0.59 3.37 -15.18
CA ALA A 59 -0.08 2.06 -15.57
C ALA A 59 -1.23 1.08 -15.88
N ALA A 60 -2.30 1.08 -15.07
CA ALA A 60 -3.50 0.28 -15.34
C ALA A 60 -4.21 0.73 -16.64
N PHE A 61 -4.24 2.03 -16.92
CA PHE A 61 -4.75 2.55 -18.19
C PHE A 61 -3.85 2.09 -19.35
N GLY A 62 -2.53 2.12 -19.18
CA GLY A 62 -1.57 1.56 -20.12
C GLY A 62 -1.81 0.07 -20.41
N ALA A 63 -2.23 -0.69 -19.40
CA ALA A 63 -2.57 -2.10 -19.55
C ALA A 63 -3.82 -2.33 -20.42
N THR A 64 -4.68 -1.32 -20.61
CA THR A 64 -5.85 -1.46 -21.51
C THR A 64 -5.48 -1.52 -22.99
N PHE A 65 -4.24 -1.15 -23.35
CA PHE A 65 -3.71 -1.33 -24.71
C PHE A 65 -3.17 -2.74 -24.97
N LEU A 66 -3.12 -3.61 -23.95
CA LEU A 66 -2.73 -5.01 -24.12
C LEU A 66 -3.88 -5.82 -24.75
N PRO A 67 -3.58 -6.90 -25.48
CA PRO A 67 -4.60 -7.86 -25.90
C PRO A 67 -5.39 -8.38 -24.70
N GLU A 68 -6.69 -8.64 -24.86
CA GLU A 68 -7.56 -9.11 -23.77
C GLU A 68 -7.00 -10.39 -23.10
N ASP A 69 -6.41 -11.28 -23.91
CA ASP A 69 -5.76 -12.52 -23.45
C ASP A 69 -4.52 -12.28 -22.57
N ALA A 70 -3.92 -11.08 -22.61
CA ALA A 70 -2.73 -10.72 -21.84
C ALA A 70 -3.06 -10.11 -20.46
N ILE A 71 -4.26 -9.55 -20.27
CA ILE A 71 -4.68 -8.92 -19.00
C ILE A 71 -4.64 -9.90 -17.80
N PRO A 72 -5.09 -11.16 -17.92
CA PRO A 72 -5.03 -12.13 -16.82
C PRO A 72 -3.59 -12.38 -16.31
N TYR A 73 -2.60 -12.30 -17.19
CA TYR A 73 -1.20 -12.51 -16.83
C TYR A 73 -0.62 -11.40 -15.96
N LEU A 74 -1.30 -10.25 -15.83
CA LEU A 74 -0.93 -9.24 -14.84
C LEU A 74 -1.03 -9.78 -13.41
N GLY A 75 -1.83 -10.83 -13.17
CA GLY A 75 -1.88 -11.56 -11.90
C GLY A 75 -0.57 -12.26 -11.54
N LEU A 76 0.34 -12.49 -12.50
CA LEU A 76 1.70 -12.96 -12.21
C LEU A 76 2.50 -11.95 -11.38
N LEU A 77 2.24 -10.64 -11.55
CA LEU A 77 2.98 -9.60 -10.85
C LEU A 77 2.75 -9.64 -9.33
N PRO A 78 1.50 -9.60 -8.80
CA PRO A 78 1.25 -9.78 -7.38
C PRO A 78 1.62 -11.19 -6.92
N LEU A 79 1.49 -12.24 -7.75
CA LEU A 79 1.91 -13.59 -7.40
C LEU A 79 3.43 -13.66 -7.12
N VAL A 80 4.26 -13.13 -8.02
CA VAL A 80 5.72 -13.10 -7.88
C VAL A 80 6.12 -12.24 -6.69
N LEU A 81 5.49 -11.07 -6.49
CA LEU A 81 5.73 -10.22 -5.32
C LEU A 81 5.39 -10.94 -4.02
N GLY A 82 4.25 -11.63 -3.97
CA GLY A 82 3.81 -12.42 -2.82
C GLY A 82 4.76 -13.58 -2.51
N ILE A 83 5.20 -14.33 -3.51
CA ILE A 83 6.19 -15.40 -3.35
C ILE A 83 7.53 -14.82 -2.87
N LYS A 84 8.01 -13.72 -3.46
CA LYS A 84 9.26 -13.07 -3.05
C LYS A 84 9.18 -12.60 -1.59
N ALA A 85 8.07 -11.99 -1.18
CA ALA A 85 7.82 -11.56 0.18
C ALA A 85 7.79 -12.77 1.15
N ALA A 86 7.13 -13.88 0.78
CA ALA A 86 7.13 -15.12 1.57
C ALA A 86 8.54 -15.69 1.74
N VAL A 87 9.33 -15.75 0.67
CA VAL A 87 10.71 -16.26 0.70
C VAL A 87 11.61 -15.37 1.55
N GLN A 88 11.46 -14.04 1.46
CA GLN A 88 12.20 -13.10 2.30
C GLN A 88 11.82 -13.23 3.78
N ALA A 89 10.54 -13.32 4.09
CA ALA A 89 10.04 -13.55 5.45
C ALA A 89 10.59 -14.87 6.05
N TRP A 90 10.75 -15.90 5.23
CA TRP A 90 11.32 -17.18 5.67
C TRP A 90 12.85 -17.10 5.87
N LYS A 91 13.57 -16.38 5.01
CA LYS A 91 15.04 -16.23 5.08
C LYS A 91 15.51 -15.28 6.19
N HIS A 92 14.77 -14.22 6.52
CA HIS A 92 15.19 -13.17 7.47
C HIS A 92 14.75 -13.42 8.92
N ARG A 93 14.69 -14.67 9.37
CA ARG A 93 14.40 -14.99 10.77
C ARG A 93 15.52 -14.59 11.76
N ASN A 94 16.61 -13.98 11.29
CA ASN A 94 17.74 -13.59 12.15
C ASN A 94 18.53 -12.33 11.73
N ASP A 95 17.95 -11.40 10.97
CA ASP A 95 18.61 -10.10 10.78
C ASP A 95 17.60 -8.98 10.50
N SER A 96 17.60 -7.96 11.36
CA SER A 96 17.02 -6.65 11.04
C SER A 96 17.62 -5.59 11.95
N ASP A 97 18.91 -5.33 11.71
CA ASP A 97 19.56 -4.07 12.06
C ASP A 97 19.59 -3.14 10.83
N ARG A 98 19.20 -1.87 11.06
CA ARG A 98 19.37 -0.65 10.23
C ARG A 98 18.36 -0.45 9.08
N GLU A 99 17.92 0.77 8.73
CA GLU A 99 18.50 2.12 8.88
C GLU A 99 17.43 3.13 9.31
N GLY A 100 17.67 3.84 10.42
CA GLY A 100 16.92 5.04 10.76
C GLY A 100 17.51 6.24 10.02
N GLN A 101 16.84 6.75 9.00
CA GLN A 101 17.14 8.07 8.48
C GLN A 101 16.76 9.10 9.55
N GLN A 102 17.78 9.65 10.20
CA GLN A 102 17.67 10.82 11.06
C GLN A 102 17.46 12.04 10.15
N ALA A 103 16.26 12.59 10.16
CA ALA A 103 16.02 13.92 9.60
C ALA A 103 16.58 14.98 10.56
N GLU A 104 17.39 15.89 10.02
CA GLU A 104 18.01 16.99 10.73
C GLU A 104 16.98 17.93 11.38
N GLY A 105 17.37 18.55 12.50
CA GLY A 105 16.52 19.28 13.45
C GLY A 105 15.43 20.16 12.83
N GLY A 106 14.19 19.67 12.91
CA GLY A 106 12.95 20.36 12.56
C GLY A 106 11.78 19.37 12.52
N GLY A 107 10.55 19.82 12.77
CA GLY A 107 9.37 18.95 12.64
C GLY A 107 9.17 18.41 11.21
N PRO A 108 8.44 17.29 11.02
CA PRO A 108 8.29 16.63 9.71
C PRO A 108 7.76 17.58 8.64
N LYS A 109 8.48 17.68 7.52
CA LYS A 109 8.08 18.52 6.38
C LYS A 109 7.17 17.74 5.44
N VAL A 110 6.23 18.44 4.79
CA VAL A 110 5.28 17.85 3.83
C VAL A 110 5.98 17.01 2.75
N LEU A 111 7.04 17.57 2.14
CA LEU A 111 7.78 16.92 1.06
C LEU A 111 8.54 15.68 1.52
N GLU A 112 9.07 15.71 2.75
CA GLU A 112 9.77 14.58 3.34
C GLU A 112 8.81 13.42 3.59
N VAL A 113 7.66 13.71 4.22
CA VAL A 113 6.61 12.73 4.45
C VAL A 113 6.10 12.16 3.11
N ALA A 114 5.89 13.00 2.10
CA ALA A 114 5.48 12.54 0.78
C ALA A 114 6.52 11.66 0.09
N ALA A 115 7.80 12.06 0.11
CA ALA A 115 8.89 11.29 -0.49
C ALA A 115 9.01 9.91 0.17
N VAL A 116 8.95 9.85 1.50
CA VAL A 116 8.98 8.58 2.23
C VAL A 116 7.72 7.74 1.94
N THR A 117 6.55 8.36 1.81
CA THR A 117 5.31 7.65 1.42
C THR A 117 5.45 7.01 0.03
N VAL A 118 5.99 7.75 -0.94
CA VAL A 118 6.22 7.21 -2.30
C VAL A 118 7.27 6.11 -2.29
N ALA A 119 8.36 6.28 -1.53
CA ALA A 119 9.42 5.29 -1.42
C ALA A 119 8.93 4.00 -0.76
N ASN A 120 8.08 4.10 0.28
CA ASN A 120 7.55 2.95 0.99
C ASN A 120 6.41 2.27 0.21
N GLY A 121 5.51 3.04 -0.40
CA GLY A 121 4.36 2.53 -1.17
C GLY A 121 4.68 2.17 -2.62
N GLY A 122 5.94 1.91 -2.96
CA GLY A 122 6.32 1.47 -4.31
C GLY A 122 5.83 0.05 -4.63
N ASP A 123 5.80 -0.83 -3.64
CA ASP A 123 5.21 -2.16 -3.74
C ASP A 123 3.68 -2.11 -3.95
N ASN A 124 3.01 -1.12 -3.36
CA ASN A 124 1.58 -0.88 -3.55
C ASN A 124 1.19 -0.69 -5.02
N ILE A 125 2.04 -0.04 -5.82
CA ILE A 125 1.81 0.12 -7.28
C ILE A 125 1.70 -1.24 -7.96
N GLY A 126 2.58 -2.18 -7.64
CA GLY A 126 2.58 -3.52 -8.21
C GLY A 126 1.31 -4.31 -7.87
N VAL A 127 0.63 -3.99 -6.77
CA VAL A 127 -0.63 -4.62 -6.39
C VAL A 127 -1.83 -3.92 -7.01
N TYR A 128 -1.82 -2.59 -7.06
CA TYR A 128 -2.94 -1.80 -7.53
C TYR A 128 -3.13 -1.89 -9.04
N VAL A 129 -2.05 -1.87 -9.82
CA VAL A 129 -2.10 -1.93 -11.29
C VAL A 129 -2.92 -3.12 -11.82
N PRO A 130 -2.61 -4.39 -11.45
CA PRO A 130 -3.35 -5.53 -11.96
C PRO A 130 -4.82 -5.52 -11.53
N VAL A 131 -5.12 -5.11 -10.28
CA VAL A 131 -6.49 -5.02 -9.77
C VAL A 131 -7.28 -3.91 -10.48
N PHE A 132 -6.65 -2.78 -10.77
CA PHE A 132 -7.29 -1.66 -11.46
C PHE A 132 -7.53 -1.99 -12.94
N ALA A 133 -6.61 -2.72 -13.57
CA ALA A 133 -6.76 -3.17 -14.95
C ALA A 133 -7.95 -4.14 -15.10
N THR A 134 -8.14 -5.07 -14.15
CA THR A 134 -9.25 -6.03 -14.18
C THR A 134 -10.58 -5.44 -13.71
N ALA A 135 -10.58 -4.44 -12.83
CA ALA A 135 -11.79 -3.78 -12.33
C ALA A 135 -12.45 -2.82 -13.35
N GLY A 136 -11.74 -2.46 -14.42
CA GLY A 136 -12.17 -1.47 -15.40
C GLY A 136 -12.30 -0.05 -14.82
N ILE A 137 -12.66 0.92 -15.68
CA ILE A 137 -12.68 2.36 -15.32
C ILE A 137 -13.64 2.65 -14.14
N GLY A 138 -14.82 2.04 -14.15
CA GLY A 138 -15.82 2.20 -13.09
C GLY A 138 -15.36 1.66 -11.75
N GLY A 139 -14.78 0.44 -11.73
CA GLY A 139 -14.24 -0.16 -10.51
C GLY A 139 -13.02 0.59 -9.99
N MET A 140 -12.10 0.98 -10.87
CA MET A 140 -10.92 1.78 -10.54
C MET A 140 -11.27 3.08 -9.82
N SER A 141 -12.33 3.77 -10.26
CA SER A 141 -12.84 4.98 -9.59
C SER A 141 -13.33 4.69 -8.17
N VAL A 142 -13.99 3.55 -7.95
CA VAL A 142 -14.43 3.13 -6.61
C VAL A 142 -13.23 2.83 -5.71
N PHE A 143 -12.23 2.09 -6.20
CA PHE A 143 -10.99 1.84 -5.45
C PHE A 143 -10.30 3.15 -5.05
N ALA A 144 -10.14 4.08 -5.99
CA ALA A 144 -9.51 5.39 -5.73
C ALA A 144 -10.22 6.16 -4.62
N VAL A 145 -11.55 6.26 -4.67
CA VAL A 145 -12.34 6.96 -3.65
C VAL A 145 -12.21 6.27 -2.29
N VAL A 146 -12.35 4.94 -2.24
CA VAL A 146 -12.24 4.17 -0.99
C VAL A 146 -10.85 4.34 -0.39
N PHE A 147 -9.79 4.28 -1.20
CA PHE A 147 -8.42 4.45 -0.73
C PHE A 147 -8.18 5.83 -0.12
N LEU A 148 -8.66 6.90 -0.76
CA LEU A 148 -8.50 8.27 -0.23
C LEU A 148 -9.27 8.50 1.09
N VAL A 149 -10.41 7.83 1.26
CA VAL A 149 -11.17 7.84 2.52
C VAL A 149 -10.45 7.04 3.60
N LEU A 150 -9.97 5.83 3.29
CA LEU A 150 -9.25 5.00 4.23
C LEU A 150 -7.89 5.60 4.62
N LEU A 151 -7.26 6.37 3.74
CA LEU A 151 -6.05 7.13 4.06
C LEU A 151 -6.29 8.09 5.23
N ALA A 152 -7.46 8.74 5.30
CA ALA A 152 -7.81 9.56 6.46
C ALA A 152 -7.86 8.74 7.75
N VAL A 153 -8.43 7.53 7.68
CA VAL A 153 -8.48 6.58 8.81
C VAL A 153 -7.06 6.17 9.20
N TRP A 154 -6.19 5.91 8.23
CA TRP A 154 -4.78 5.57 8.46
C TRP A 154 -3.99 6.69 9.10
N ILE A 155 -4.20 7.95 8.67
CA ILE A 155 -3.62 9.15 9.28
C ILE A 155 -3.99 9.23 10.78
N VAL A 156 -5.26 9.00 11.11
CA VAL A 156 -5.72 8.97 12.51
C VAL A 156 -5.11 7.79 13.27
N ALA A 157 -5.07 6.60 12.65
CA ALA A 157 -4.48 5.41 13.24
C ALA A 157 -2.99 5.60 13.54
N GLY A 158 -2.21 6.12 12.60
CA GLY A 158 -0.80 6.44 12.78
C GLY A 158 -0.57 7.43 13.91
N ARG A 159 -1.38 8.48 14.01
CA ARG A 159 -1.34 9.42 15.14
C ARG A 159 -1.61 8.72 16.48
N TYR A 160 -2.58 7.80 16.52
CA TYR A 160 -2.86 7.01 17.72
C TYR A 160 -1.70 6.09 18.09
N PHE A 161 -1.14 5.39 17.09
CA PHE A 161 -0.02 4.46 17.28
C PHE A 161 1.32 5.13 17.57
N ALA A 162 1.49 6.42 17.25
CA ALA A 162 2.65 7.21 17.66
C ALA A 162 2.88 7.18 19.18
N THR A 163 1.79 7.06 19.97
CA THR A 163 1.87 6.93 21.44
C THR A 163 2.03 5.48 21.92
N ARG A 164 1.98 4.50 21.01
CA ARG A 164 1.96 3.05 21.32
C ARG A 164 2.85 2.26 20.35
N PRO A 165 4.17 2.52 20.33
CA PRO A 165 5.10 1.95 19.35
C PRO A 165 5.22 0.42 19.42
N VAL A 166 4.85 -0.20 20.54
CA VAL A 166 4.81 -1.67 20.68
C VAL A 166 3.68 -2.28 19.84
N ILE A 167 2.49 -1.67 19.87
CA ILE A 167 1.34 -2.14 19.10
C ILE A 167 1.58 -1.92 17.61
N ALA A 168 2.14 -0.75 17.26
CA ALA A 168 2.52 -0.44 15.89
C ALA A 168 3.51 -1.47 15.31
N ARG A 169 4.53 -1.85 16.10
CA ARG A 169 5.50 -2.90 15.72
C ARG A 169 4.88 -4.29 15.66
N ALA A 170 3.93 -4.60 16.53
CA ALA A 170 3.20 -5.87 16.46
C ALA A 170 2.36 -5.95 15.17
N LEU A 171 1.71 -4.85 14.77
CA LEU A 171 0.92 -4.79 13.54
C LEU A 171 1.78 -4.98 12.28
N SER A 172 2.92 -4.29 12.16
CA SER A 172 3.84 -4.52 11.02
C SER A 172 4.46 -5.92 11.04
N ARG A 173 4.64 -6.51 12.23
CA ARG A 173 5.06 -7.91 12.36
C ARG A 173 3.99 -8.89 11.89
N TRP A 174 2.74 -8.49 11.71
CA TRP A 174 1.77 -9.32 11.01
C TRP A 174 1.72 -9.00 9.51
N GLY A 175 2.04 -7.77 9.12
CA GLY A 175 2.13 -7.31 7.73
C GLY A 175 2.97 -8.22 6.84
N HIS A 176 4.21 -8.51 7.25
CA HIS A 176 5.11 -9.38 6.47
C HIS A 176 4.63 -10.83 6.27
N ILE A 177 3.64 -11.30 7.02
CA ILE A 177 3.02 -12.63 6.84
C ILE A 177 1.73 -12.50 6.02
N LEU A 178 0.92 -11.49 6.33
CA LEU A 178 -0.38 -11.27 5.69
C LEU A 178 -0.24 -10.85 4.22
N MET A 179 0.73 -9.97 3.93
CA MET A 179 0.97 -9.44 2.59
C MET A 179 1.26 -10.56 1.57
N PRO A 180 2.21 -11.50 1.80
CA PRO A 180 2.42 -12.63 0.90
C PRO A 180 1.15 -13.44 0.58
N VAL A 181 0.35 -13.76 1.62
CA VAL A 181 -0.85 -14.59 1.47
C VAL A 181 -1.89 -13.90 0.60
N VAL A 182 -2.12 -12.62 0.84
CA VAL A 182 -3.10 -11.83 0.08
C VAL A 182 -2.62 -11.61 -1.35
N LEU A 183 -1.34 -11.30 -1.55
CA LEU A 183 -0.75 -11.13 -2.89
C LEU A 183 -0.86 -12.40 -3.74
N ILE A 184 -0.54 -13.56 -3.14
CA ILE A 184 -0.70 -14.85 -3.81
C ILE A 184 -2.17 -15.10 -4.12
N GLY A 185 -3.07 -14.85 -3.16
CA GLY A 185 -4.52 -15.03 -3.36
C GLY A 185 -5.06 -14.16 -4.49
N ILE A 186 -4.73 -12.88 -4.52
CA ILE A 186 -5.15 -11.93 -5.56
C ILE A 186 -4.53 -12.30 -6.92
N GLY A 187 -3.24 -12.65 -6.94
CA GLY A 187 -2.58 -13.06 -8.18
C GLY A 187 -3.22 -14.31 -8.80
N LEU A 188 -3.49 -15.32 -7.96
CA LEU A 188 -4.18 -16.53 -8.39
C LEU A 188 -5.62 -16.24 -8.84
N SER A 189 -6.37 -15.40 -8.12
CA SER A 189 -7.74 -15.07 -8.51
C SER A 189 -7.78 -14.36 -9.86
N ILE A 190 -6.89 -13.39 -10.10
CA ILE A 190 -6.79 -12.68 -11.38
C ILE A 190 -6.46 -13.66 -12.53
N LEU A 191 -5.52 -14.59 -12.31
CA LEU A 191 -5.13 -15.57 -13.33
C LEU A 191 -6.26 -16.55 -13.66
N VAL A 192 -6.96 -17.06 -12.64
CA VAL A 192 -8.03 -18.06 -12.80
C VAL A 192 -9.30 -17.40 -13.37
N GLU A 193 -9.77 -16.30 -12.78
CA GLU A 193 -10.97 -15.60 -13.25
C GLU A 193 -10.78 -15.00 -14.65
N GLY A 194 -9.55 -14.61 -14.99
CA GLY A 194 -9.19 -14.13 -16.32
C GLY A 194 -9.01 -15.25 -17.36
N GLY A 195 -9.13 -16.53 -16.99
CA GLY A 195 -9.02 -17.63 -17.94
C GLY A 195 -7.60 -17.91 -18.46
N ALA A 196 -6.55 -17.45 -17.76
CA ALA A 196 -5.16 -17.61 -18.19
C ALA A 196 -4.76 -19.09 -18.42
N PHE A 197 -5.44 -20.01 -17.74
CA PHE A 197 -5.19 -21.45 -17.81
C PHE A 197 -6.25 -22.22 -18.61
N GLY A 198 -7.28 -21.55 -19.15
CA GLY A 198 -8.41 -22.19 -19.83
C GLY A 198 -9.26 -23.09 -18.93
N LEU A 199 -9.29 -22.81 -17.61
CA LEU A 199 -10.03 -23.52 -16.57
C LEU A 199 -11.40 -22.90 -16.29
#